data_AF-A0A7L0IBG8-F1
#
_entry.id   AF-A0A7L0IBG8-F1
#
_cell.length_a   1.000
_cell.length_b   1.000
_cell.length_c   1.000
_cell.angle_alpha   90.00
_cell.angle_beta   90.00
_cell.angle_gamma   90.00
#
_symmetry.space_group_name_H-M   'P 1'
#
loop_
_entity.id
_entity.type
_entity.pdbx_description
1 polymer ?
#
loop_
_entity_poly.entity_id
_entity_poly.type
_entity_poly.pdbx_seq_one_letter_code
_entity_poly.pdbx_strand_id
1 'polypeptide(L)' 'RALTWPSPTSLPHGRVPRRIEVALDYAGGRVAFRDADSLAEIFAFPPAAFAGERLRPLLWLGEGPALLTL' A
#
# COMPACT_ATOMS: atom_id res chain seq x y z
N ARG A 1 1.59 9.12 3.31
CA ARG A 1 0.30 9.05 4.05
C ARG A 1 -0.52 7.92 3.43
N ALA A 2 -1.32 7.21 4.21
CA ALA A 2 -2.30 6.27 3.67
C ALA A 2 -3.61 7.01 3.35
N LEU A 3 -4.24 6.67 2.22
CA LEU A 3 -5.51 7.25 1.79
C LEU A 3 -6.67 6.61 2.55
N THR A 4 -6.98 7.15 3.73
CA THR A 4 -8.05 6.68 4.63
C THR A 4 -9.09 7.77 4.86
N TRP A 5 -10.27 7.37 5.33
CA TRP A 5 -11.39 8.25 5.69
C TRP A 5 -11.68 8.16 7.21
N PRO A 6 -12.09 9.23 7.92
CA PRO A 6 -12.44 10.58 7.45
C PRO A 6 -11.24 11.47 7.10
N SER A 7 -10.03 11.06 7.45
CA SER A 7 -8.82 11.78 7.09
C SER A 7 -7.68 10.82 6.78
N PRO A 8 -6.69 11.23 5.97
CA PRO A 8 -5.52 10.41 5.66
C PRO A 8 -4.71 10.06 6.91
N THR A 9 -4.31 8.80 7.04
CA THR A 9 -3.46 8.36 8.16
C THR A 9 -2.01 8.76 7.88
N SER A 10 -1.40 9.44 8.86
CA SER A 10 0.03 9.76 8.82
C SER A 10 0.84 8.47 8.97
N LEU A 11 1.84 8.30 8.11
CA LEU A 11 2.77 7.16 8.20
C LEU A 11 3.99 7.60 9.01
N PRO A 12 4.63 6.68 9.76
CA PRO A 12 5.84 7.00 10.51
C PRO A 12 6.91 7.57 9.57
N HIS A 13 7.61 8.60 10.05
CA HIS A 13 8.75 9.18 9.34
C HIS A 13 9.95 8.22 9.50
N GLY A 14 10.06 7.28 8.56
CA GLY A 14 11.17 6.34 8.47
C GLY A 14 12.03 6.57 7.25
N ARG A 15 12.94 5.63 6.99
CA ARG A 15 13.68 5.54 5.72
C ARG A 15 12.69 5.46 4.56
N VAL A 16 12.99 6.16 3.47
CA VAL A 16 12.22 6.04 2.23
C VAL A 16 12.50 4.65 1.62
N PRO A 17 11.50 3.78 1.48
CA PRO A 17 11.70 2.45 0.92
C PRO A 17 12.10 2.56 -0.55
N ARG A 18 13.05 1.73 -0.99
CA ARG A 18 13.44 1.63 -2.41
C ARG A 18 12.57 0.63 -3.17
N ARG A 19 12.06 -0.37 -2.46
CA ARG A 19 11.18 -1.42 -2.97
C ARG A 19 10.06 -1.64 -1.96
N ILE A 20 8.84 -1.63 -2.45
CA ILE A 20 7.64 -1.84 -1.63
C ILE A 20 7.02 -3.15 -2.06
N GLU A 21 6.76 -4.03 -1.11
CA GLU A 21 5.92 -5.20 -1.35
C GLU A 21 4.48 -4.86 -0.95
N VAL A 22 3.55 -5.22 -1.84
CA VAL A 22 2.10 -5.08 -1.62
C VAL A 22 1.51 -6.48 -1.52
N ALA A 23 0.97 -6.80 -0.34
CA ALA A 23 0.34 -8.10 -0.08
C ALA A 23 -1.18 -7.94 -0.03
N LEU A 24 -1.88 -8.77 -0.81
CA LEU A 24 -3.33 -8.87 -0.82
C LEU A 24 -3.74 -10.19 -0.16
N ASP A 25 -4.43 -10.10 0.97
CA ASP A 25 -5.19 -11.19 1.56
C ASP A 25 -6.65 -11.01 1.17
N TYR A 26 -7.06 -11.67 0.07
CA TYR A 26 -8.41 -11.54 -0.45
C TYR A 26 -9.46 -12.14 0.50
N ALA A 27 -9.18 -13.31 1.09
CA ALA A 27 -10.10 -13.99 1.97
C ALA A 27 -10.26 -13.25 3.32
N GLY A 28 -9.16 -12.72 3.85
CA GLY A 28 -9.16 -11.88 5.06
C GLY A 28 -9.52 -10.42 4.81
N GLY A 29 -9.79 -10.02 3.56
CA GLY A 29 -10.27 -8.68 3.23
C GLY A 29 -9.24 -7.58 3.45
N ARG A 30 -7.94 -7.85 3.27
CA ARG A 30 -6.88 -6.95 3.73
C ARG A 30 -5.79 -6.71 2.69
N VAL A 31 -5.26 -5.49 2.71
CA VAL A 31 -4.06 -5.11 1.94
C VAL A 31 -3.02 -4.53 2.90
N ALA A 32 -1.78 -4.99 2.78
CA ALA A 32 -0.65 -4.52 3.56
C ALA A 32 0.53 -4.11 2.67
N PHE A 33 1.27 -3.11 3.14
CA PHE A 33 2.44 -2.53 2.49
C PHE A 33 3.63 -2.69 3.43
N ARG A 34 4.73 -3.21 2.91
CA ARG A 34 5.99 -3.37 3.66
C ARG A 34 7.18 -2.92 2.84
N ASP A 35 8.24 -2.48 3.53
CA ASP A 35 9.54 -2.30 2.92
C ASP A 35 10.07 -3.70 2.58
N ALA A 36 10.31 -3.97 1.30
CA ALA A 36 10.70 -5.29 0.84
C ALA A 36 12.17 -5.65 1.15
N ASP A 37 12.97 -4.69 1.58
CA ASP A 37 14.38 -4.91 1.96
C ASP A 37 14.50 -5.16 3.47
N SER A 38 13.78 -4.37 4.28
CA SER A 38 13.83 -4.49 5.74
C SER A 38 12.73 -5.36 6.34
N LEU A 39 11.73 -5.74 5.53
CA LEU A 39 10.50 -6.44 5.94
C LEU A 39 9.67 -5.68 6.99
N ALA A 40 10.01 -4.42 7.25
CA ALA A 40 9.24 -3.58 8.15
C ALA A 40 7.88 -3.26 7.54
N GLU A 41 6.81 -3.43 8.32
CA GLU A 41 5.47 -3.00 7.92
C GLU A 41 5.45 -1.47 7.80
N ILE A 42 4.98 -0.97 6.65
CA ILE A 42 4.77 0.45 6.41
C ILE A 42 3.34 0.82 6.84
N PHE A 43 2.36 0.04 6.38
CA PHE A 43 0.95 0.24 6.70
C PHE A 43 0.10 -0.97 6.30
N ALA A 44 -0.92 -1.28 7.09
CA ALA A 44 -1.97 -2.22 6.71
C ALA A 44 -3.34 -1.56 6.82
N PHE A 45 -4.13 -1.64 5.74
CA PHE A 45 -5.50 -1.16 5.79
C PHE A 45 -6.33 -2.00 6.79
N PRO A 46 -7.32 -1.39 7.46
CA PRO A 46 -8.32 -2.15 8.21
C PRO A 46 -8.97 -3.19 7.29
N PRO A 47 -9.39 -4.36 7.81
CA PRO A 47 -10.14 -5.33 7.03
C PRO A 47 -11.39 -4.70 6.38
N ALA A 48 -11.63 -5.05 5.12
CA ALA A 48 -12.79 -4.64 4.34
C ALA A 48 -13.41 -5.86 3.66
N ALA A 49 -14.72 -5.83 3.44
CA ALA A 49 -15.38 -6.88 2.69
C ALA A 49 -15.02 -6.76 1.20
N PHE A 50 -14.49 -7.85 0.63
CA PHE A 50 -14.41 -8.04 -0.82
C PHE A 50 -15.55 -8.97 -1.24
N ALA A 51 -16.30 -8.58 -2.26
CA ALA A 51 -17.54 -9.20 -2.69
C ALA A 51 -17.38 -10.07 -3.95
N GLY A 52 -16.18 -10.60 -4.21
CA GLY A 52 -15.88 -11.37 -5.42
C GLY A 52 -15.43 -10.51 -6.60
N GLU A 53 -15.34 -9.19 -6.43
CA GLU A 53 -14.79 -8.30 -7.44
C GLU A 53 -13.30 -8.57 -7.68
N ARG A 54 -12.87 -8.38 -8.93
CA ARG A 54 -11.46 -8.51 -9.28
C ARG A 54 -10.74 -7.19 -8.99
N LEU A 55 -9.90 -7.21 -7.97
CA LEU A 55 -9.01 -6.08 -7.62
C LEU A 55 -7.90 -5.93 -8.66
N ARG A 56 -7.46 -4.70 -8.93
CA ARG A 56 -6.30 -4.38 -9.76
C ARG A 56 -5.32 -3.52 -8.99
N PRO A 57 -4.01 -3.68 -9.19
CA PRO A 57 -3.04 -2.71 -8.71
C PRO A 57 -3.33 -1.33 -9.31
N LEU A 58 -3.41 -0.32 -8.45
CA LEU A 58 -3.44 1.09 -8.86
C LEU A 58 -2.08 1.69 -8.59
N LEU A 59 -1.47 2.24 -9.64
CA LEU A 59 -0.18 2.91 -9.56
C LEU A 59 -0.36 4.34 -10.03
N TRP A 60 0.00 5.29 -9.17
CA TRP A 60 -0.09 6.71 -9.48
C TRP A 60 1.28 7.34 -9.30
N LEU A 61 1.86 7.77 -10.41
CA LEU A 61 3.07 8.57 -10.46
C LEU A 61 2.61 10.03 -10.35
N GLY A 62 3.09 10.74 -9.34
CA GLY A 62 2.79 12.17 -9.17
C GLY A 62 3.31 13.01 -10.34
N GLU A 63 3.25 14.34 -10.20
CA GLU A 63 3.71 15.25 -11.23
C GLU A 63 5.23 15.14 -11.47
N GLY A 64 5.64 15.11 -12.74
CA GLY A 64 7.03 15.08 -13.17
C GLY A 64 7.53 13.70 -13.66
N PRO A 65 8.77 13.64 -14.18
CA PRO A 65 9.34 12.40 -14.69
C PRO A 65 9.61 11.42 -13.54
N ALA A 66 8.97 10.25 -13.61
CA ALA A 66 9.17 9.15 -12.69
C ALA A 66 9.32 7.84 -13.46
N LEU A 67 10.23 6.98 -13.01
CA LEU A 67 10.35 5.60 -13.49
C LEU A 67 9.96 4.66 -12.35
N LEU A 68 9.05 3.75 -12.65
CA LEU A 68 8.63 2.69 -11.74
C LEU A 68 8.85 1.34 -12.42
N THR A 69 9.42 0.42 -11.67
CA THR A 69 9.63 -0.97 -12.09
C THR A 69 8.76 -1.86 -11.23
N LEU A 70 8.05 -2.81 -11.88
CA LEU A 70 7.13 -3.76 -11.25
C LEU A 70 7.74 -5.16 -11.19
#